data_AF-A0A3D4LNA4-F1
#
_entry.id   AF-A0A3D4LNA4-F1
#
_cell.length_a   1.000
_cell.length_b   1.000
_cell.length_c   1.000
_cell.angle_alpha   90.00
_cell.angle_beta   90.00
_cell.angle_gamma   90.00
#
_symmetry.space_group_name_H-M   'P 1'
#
loop_
_entity.id
_entity.type
_entity.pdbx_description
1 polymer ?
#
loop_
_entity_poly.entity_id
_entity_poly.type
_entity_poly.pdbx_seq_one_letter_code
_entity_poly.pdbx_strand_id
1 'polypeptide(L)' 'TINVIDNSVIIDKINLELPQEVRNVVKCKNPRCITSIEQEIVHKFRLTDKEKKIYRCVYCDTAYEEK' A
#
# COMPACT_ATOMS: atom_id res chain seq x y z
N THR A 1 -13.93 -7.60 6.70
CA THR A 1 -15.12 -7.02 6.07
C THR A 1 -15.44 -5.74 6.81
N ILE A 2 -15.62 -4.62 6.13
CA ILE A 2 -16.00 -3.34 6.75
C ILE A 2 -17.52 -3.23 6.68
N ASN A 3 -18.18 -3.01 7.82
CA ASN A 3 -19.62 -2.76 7.85
C ASN A 3 -19.86 -1.24 7.81
N VAL A 4 -20.71 -0.78 6.90
CA VAL A 4 -21.18 0.60 6.87
C VAL A 4 -22.51 0.65 7.61
N ILE A 5 -22.59 1.46 8.68
CA ILE A 5 -23.77 1.57 9.55
C ILE A 5 -24.33 2.98 9.43
N ASP A 6 -25.63 3.07 9.15
CA ASP A 6 -26.39 4.31 9.15
C ASP A 6 -27.70 4.10 9.94
N ASN A 7 -28.09 5.07 10.76
CA ASN A 7 -29.29 4.98 11.62
C ASN A 7 -29.39 3.68 12.45
N SER A 8 -28.26 3.22 13.01
CA SER A 8 -28.15 1.97 13.79
C SER A 8 -28.47 0.68 13.01
N VAL A 9 -28.51 0.73 11.67
CA VAL A 9 -28.70 -0.43 10.80
C VAL A 9 -27.47 -0.62 9.91
N ILE A 10 -27.06 -1.88 9.72
CA ILE A 10 -25.99 -2.22 8.78
C ILE A 10 -26.55 -2.09 7.36
N ILE A 11 -26.11 -1.07 6.63
CA ILE A 11 -26.57 -0.79 5.28
C ILE A 11 -25.69 -1.42 4.21
N ASP A 12 -24.42 -1.70 4.51
CA ASP A 12 -23.51 -2.32 3.54
C ASP A 12 -22.37 -3.12 4.22
N LYS A 13 -21.79 -4.06 3.48
CA LYS A 13 -20.64 -4.89 3.88
C LYS A 13 -19.59 -4.89 2.77
N ILE A 14 -18.56 -4.07 2.95
CA ILE A 14 -17.44 -3.95 2.01
C ILE A 14 -16.48 -5.12 2.25
N ASN A 15 -16.32 -5.96 1.22
CA ASN A 15 -15.26 -6.95 1.15
C ASN A 15 -13.94 -6.26 0.80
N LEU A 16 -12.93 -6.46 1.64
CA LEU A 16 -11.62 -5.85 1.46
C LEU A 16 -10.84 -6.64 0.42
N GLU A 17 -10.41 -5.96 -0.63
CA GLU A 17 -9.47 -6.49 -1.62
C GLU A 17 -8.09 -5.85 -1.45
N LEU A 18 -7.05 -6.56 -1.90
CA LEU A 18 -5.71 -6.00 -1.94
C LEU A 18 -5.67 -4.89 -3.00
N PRO A 19 -5.29 -3.65 -2.63
CA PRO A 19 -5.18 -2.57 -3.58
C PRO A 19 -4.04 -2.83 -4.58
N GLN A 20 -4.23 -2.42 -5.83
CA GLN A 20 -3.18 -2.53 -6.84
C GLN A 20 -2.00 -1.58 -6.56
N GLU A 21 -2.28 -0.44 -5.94
CA GLU A 21 -1.28 0.56 -5.57
C GLU A 21 -1.51 1.07 -4.15
N VAL A 22 -0.42 1.37 -3.46
CA VAL A 22 -0.40 1.96 -2.13
C VAL A 22 0.46 3.21 -2.17
N ARG A 23 -0.09 4.33 -1.66
CA ARG A 23 0.56 5.65 -1.69
C ARG A 23 0.69 6.21 -0.29
N ASN A 24 1.91 6.55 0.11
CA ASN A 24 2.27 7.16 1.39
C ASN A 24 1.86 6.38 2.66
N VAL A 25 1.50 5.10 2.54
CA VAL A 25 1.17 4.23 3.69
C VAL A 25 2.42 3.57 4.26
N VAL A 26 3.40 3.26 3.40
CA VAL A 26 4.67 2.62 3.77
C VAL A 26 5.84 3.36 3.13
N LYS A 27 7.02 3.30 3.76
CA LYS A 27 8.25 3.95 3.28
C LYS A 27 9.18 2.94 2.60
N CYS A 28 9.97 3.41 1.64
CA CYS A 28 10.98 2.57 0.99
C CYS A 28 12.21 2.43 1.87
N LYS A 29 12.60 1.18 2.17
CA LYS A 29 13.78 0.87 2.98
C LYS A 29 15.09 0.88 2.18
N ASN A 30 15.01 1.00 0.85
CA ASN A 30 16.21 1.11 0.03
C ASN A 30 16.84 2.50 0.21
N PRO A 31 18.04 2.62 0.81
CA PRO A 31 18.67 3.92 1.07
C PRO A 31 19.07 4.65 -0.23
N ARG A 32 19.11 3.94 -1.37
CA ARG A 32 19.40 4.52 -2.70
C ARG A 32 18.12 4.91 -3.45
N CYS A 33 16.94 4.73 -2.87
CA CYS A 33 15.70 5.12 -3.51
C CYS A 33 15.54 6.64 -3.50
N ILE A 34 15.03 7.21 -4.60
CA ILE A 34 14.76 8.65 -4.70
C ILE A 34 13.81 9.13 -3.59
N THR A 35 12.84 8.30 -3.18
CA THR A 35 11.90 8.61 -2.09
C THR A 35 12.54 8.66 -0.70
N SER A 36 13.74 8.10 -0.56
CA SER A 36 14.50 8.07 0.69
C SER A 36 15.58 9.15 0.74
N ILE A 37 15.98 9.67 -0.42
CA ILE A 37 17.00 10.72 -0.58
C ILE A 37 16.34 12.11 -0.59
N GLU A 38 15.31 12.28 -1.42
CA GLU A 38 14.63 13.57 -1.60
C GLU A 38 13.44 13.71 -0.66
N GLN A 39 13.33 14.87 -0.03
CA GLN A 39 12.14 15.26 0.73
C GLN A 39 11.03 15.62 -0.28
N GLU A 40 9.76 15.43 0.07
CA GLU A 40 8.58 15.73 -0.77
C GLU A 40 8.19 14.70 -1.85
N ILE A 41 8.94 13.60 -2.04
CA ILE A 41 8.50 12.53 -2.93
C ILE A 41 7.59 11.54 -2.20
N VAL A 42 6.39 11.36 -2.73
CA VAL A 42 5.42 10.39 -2.21
C VAL A 42 5.91 8.97 -2.45
N HIS A 43 5.95 8.17 -1.39
CA HIS A 43 6.21 6.74 -1.48
C HIS A 43 5.07 6.03 -2.22
N LYS A 44 5.37 5.39 -3.35
CA LYS A 44 4.40 4.63 -4.15
C LYS A 44 4.86 3.20 -4.31
N PHE A 45 3.95 2.27 -4.04
CA PHE A 45 4.16 0.83 -4.16
C PHE A 45 3.06 0.21 -5.00
N ARG A 46 3.42 -0.75 -5.84
CA ARG A 46 2.50 -1.53 -6.67
C ARG A 46 2.47 -2.99 -6.24
N LEU A 47 1.31 -3.62 -6.27
CA LEU A 47 1.16 -5.05 -6.04
C LEU A 47 1.70 -5.81 -7.25
N THR A 48 2.77 -6.58 -7.06
CA THR A 48 3.36 -7.39 -8.13
C THR A 48 3.05 -8.88 -8.02
N ASP A 49 2.73 -9.34 -6.80
CA ASP A 49 2.32 -10.73 -6.57
C ASP A 49 1.16 -10.73 -5.56
N LYS A 50 -0.05 -11.06 -6.04
CA LYS A 50 -1.27 -11.06 -5.21
C LYS A 50 -1.31 -12.25 -4.25
N GLU A 51 -0.71 -13.39 -4.63
CA GLU A 51 -0.69 -14.61 -3.81
C GLU A 51 0.27 -14.47 -2.64
N LYS A 52 1.48 -13.97 -2.92
CA LYS A 52 2.52 -13.70 -1.91
C LYS A 52 2.39 -12.33 -1.25
N LYS A 53 1.42 -11.51 -1.69
CA LYS A 53 1.17 -10.15 -1.19
C LYS A 53 2.39 -9.23 -1.29
N ILE A 54 3.18 -9.39 -2.36
CA ILE A 54 4.42 -8.64 -2.55
C ILE A 54 4.10 -7.31 -3.21
N TYR A 55 4.45 -6.24 -2.52
CA TYR A 55 4.46 -4.89 -3.06
C TYR A 55 5.88 -4.48 -3.42
N ARG A 56 6.05 -3.80 -4.56
CA ARG A 56 7.34 -3.25 -4.98
C ARG A 56 7.27 -1.74 -5.14
N CYS A 57 8.34 -1.06 -4.73
CA CYS A 57 8.47 0.38 -4.90
C CYS A 57 8.44 0.71 -6.40
N VAL A 58 7.63 1.69 -6.80
CA VAL A 58 7.52 2.08 -8.22
C VAL A 58 8.83 2.73 -8.73
N TYR A 59 9.67 3.25 -7.82
CA TYR A 59 10.89 3.98 -8.17
C TYR A 59 12.13 3.09 -8.28
N CYS A 60 12.35 2.18 -7.33
CA CYS A 60 13.57 1.37 -7.24
C CYS A 60 13.31 -0.14 -7.36
N ASP A 61 12.05 -0.53 -7.62
CA ASP A 61 11.55 -1.92 -7.74
C ASP A 61 11.88 -2.85 -6.55
N THR A 62 12.36 -2.27 -5.45
CA THR A 62 12.65 -3.00 -4.22
C THR A 62 11.35 -3.52 -3.63
N ALA A 63 11.32 -4.82 -3.34
CA ALA A 63 10.22 -5.44 -2.61
C ALA A 63 10.12 -4.84 -1.21
N TYR A 64 8.90 -4.54 -0.79
CA TYR A 64 8.65 -4.08 0.57
C TYR A 64 8.83 -5.25 1.54
N GLU A 65 9.65 -5.05 2.57
CA GLU A 65 9.85 -6.00 3.66
C GLU A 65 9.52 -5.32 4.99
N GLU A 66 8.78 -6.01 5.85
CA GLU A 66 8.34 -5.44 7.13
C GLU A 66 9.47 -5.34 8.18
N LYS A 67 10.51 -6.17 8.05
CA LYS A 67 11.65 -6.28 8.99
C LYS A 67 12.64 -5.12 8.92
#